data_AF-A0A8A2U5R2-F1
#
_entry.id   AF-A0A8A2U5R2-F1
#
_cell.length_a   1.000
_cell.length_b   1.000
_cell.length_c   1.000
_cell.angle_alpha   90.00
_cell.angle_beta   90.00
_cell.angle_gamma   90.00
#
_symmetry.space_group_name_H-M   'P 1'
#
loop_
_entity.id
_entity.type
_entity.pdbx_description
1 polymer ?
#
loop_
_entity_poly.entity_id
_entity_poly.type
_entity_poly.pdbx_seq_one_letter_code
_entity_poly.pdbx_strand_id
1 'polypeptide(L)'
;MTSPTPPDVIPDFLSEQFDDLPPETLRGIGDYARKETYVAPDGMPDTTKEAFALQDAETLEAVAAYVDELAAFLEDQDADSLTEVTGQSSDEDEQWGKQRILDWHE
;
A
#
# COMPACT_ATOMS: atom_id res chain seq x y z
N MET A 1 -3.64 -7.48 12.93
CA MET A 1 -4.21 -8.65 12.21
C MET A 1 -3.11 -9.63 11.76
N THR A 2 -3.40 -10.72 11.04
CA THR A 2 -2.39 -11.52 10.29
C THR A 2 -2.34 -11.06 8.84
N SER A 3 -1.14 -11.03 8.23
CA SER A 3 -0.99 -10.63 6.82
C SER A 3 -1.86 -11.53 5.91
N PRO A 4 -2.65 -10.95 4.99
CA PRO A 4 -3.47 -11.74 4.08
C PRO A 4 -2.57 -12.58 3.18
N THR A 5 -3.05 -13.78 2.85
CA THR A 5 -2.32 -14.69 1.95
C THR A 5 -2.91 -14.57 0.55
N PRO A 6 -2.10 -14.33 -0.49
CA PRO A 6 -2.61 -14.27 -1.85
C PRO A 6 -3.19 -15.63 -2.26
N PRO A 7 -4.40 -15.68 -2.82
CA PRO A 7 -4.94 -16.92 -3.36
C PRO A 7 -4.13 -17.44 -4.57
N ASP A 8 -4.08 -18.76 -4.74
CA ASP A 8 -3.28 -19.46 -5.78
C ASP A 8 -3.57 -19.01 -7.22
N VAL A 9 -4.75 -18.43 -7.44
CA VAL A 9 -5.18 -17.87 -8.74
C VAL A 9 -4.50 -16.54 -9.07
N ILE A 10 -3.90 -15.87 -8.08
CA ILE A 10 -3.12 -14.66 -8.28
C ILE A 10 -1.68 -15.06 -8.60
N PRO A 11 -1.14 -14.61 -9.74
CA PRO A 11 0.27 -14.78 -10.05
C PRO A 11 1.19 -14.21 -8.96
N ASP A 12 2.20 -14.97 -8.55
CA ASP A 12 3.14 -14.60 -7.48
C ASP A 12 3.79 -13.21 -7.73
N PHE A 13 4.15 -12.93 -8.99
CA PHE A 13 4.71 -11.63 -9.37
C PHE A 13 3.75 -10.46 -9.11
N LEU A 14 2.42 -10.66 -9.15
CA LEU A 14 1.48 -9.59 -8.82
C LEU A 14 1.44 -9.38 -7.31
N SER A 15 1.40 -10.45 -6.51
CA SER A 15 1.43 -10.34 -5.06
C SER A 15 2.70 -9.69 -4.53
N GLU A 16 3.86 -10.01 -5.10
CA GLU A 16 5.14 -9.36 -4.74
C GLU A 16 5.10 -7.85 -4.99
N GLN A 17 4.47 -7.43 -6.09
CA GLN A 17 4.35 -6.01 -6.44
C GLN A 17 3.39 -5.26 -5.51
N PHE A 18 2.45 -5.95 -4.86
CA PHE A 18 1.50 -5.33 -3.93
C PHE A 18 2.10 -5.11 -2.55
N ASP A 19 3.06 -5.93 -2.14
CA ASP A 19 3.73 -5.82 -0.82
C ASP A 19 4.50 -4.50 -0.66
N ASP A 20 5.01 -3.94 -1.76
CA ASP A 20 5.77 -2.68 -1.78
C ASP A 20 4.88 -1.41 -1.89
N LEU A 21 3.56 -1.57 -2.03
CA LEU A 21 2.65 -0.45 -2.29
C LEU A 21 1.95 0.06 -1.03
N PRO A 22 1.70 1.38 -0.93
CA PRO A 22 0.97 1.94 0.19
C PRO A 22 -0.53 1.57 0.11
N PRO A 23 -1.23 1.56 1.27
CA PRO A 23 -2.64 1.16 1.34
C PRO A 23 -3.57 1.99 0.44
N GLU A 24 -3.27 3.28 0.26
CA GLU A 24 -4.02 4.16 -0.65
C GLU A 24 -3.95 3.70 -2.11
N THR A 25 -2.75 3.29 -2.56
CA THR A 25 -2.55 2.77 -3.92
C THR A 25 -3.19 1.39 -4.07
N LEU A 26 -3.12 0.54 -3.04
CA LEU A 26 -3.74 -0.79 -3.05
C LEU A 26 -5.26 -0.75 -3.20
N ARG A 27 -5.96 0.17 -2.51
CA ARG A 27 -7.40 0.38 -2.74
C ARG A 27 -7.70 0.79 -4.18
N GLY A 28 -6.93 1.74 -4.71
CA GLY A 28 -7.09 2.16 -6.11
C GLY A 28 -6.87 1.01 -7.10
N ILE A 29 -5.98 0.07 -6.79
CA ILE A 29 -5.77 -1.14 -7.59
C ILE A 29 -6.98 -2.06 -7.51
N GLY A 30 -7.61 -2.20 -6.32
CA GLY A 30 -8.85 -2.95 -6.14
C GLY A 30 -10.00 -2.39 -6.97
N ASP A 31 -10.21 -1.07 -6.92
CA ASP A 31 -11.20 -0.37 -7.75
C ASP A 31 -10.93 -0.56 -9.25
N TYR A 32 -9.65 -0.52 -9.66
CA TYR A 32 -9.25 -0.71 -11.05
C TYR A 32 -9.48 -2.16 -11.51
N ALA A 33 -9.17 -3.16 -10.67
CA ALA A 33 -9.40 -4.57 -10.93
C ALA A 33 -10.89 -4.89 -11.11
N ARG A 34 -11.77 -4.28 -10.31
CA ARG A 34 -13.23 -4.39 -10.43
C ARG A 34 -13.82 -3.65 -11.62
N LYS A 35 -12.99 -2.90 -12.36
CA LYS A 35 -13.40 -1.99 -13.45
C LYS A 35 -14.36 -0.89 -12.96
N GLU A 36 -14.32 -0.55 -11.67
CA GLU A 36 -15.06 0.59 -11.13
C GLU A 36 -14.42 1.91 -11.56
N THR A 37 -13.10 1.89 -11.78
CA THR A 37 -12.34 2.97 -12.43
C THR A 37 -11.65 2.48 -13.71
N TYR A 38 -11.65 3.34 -14.74
CA TYR A 38 -10.87 3.14 -15.97
C TYR A 38 -9.47 3.76 -15.90
N VAL A 39 -9.18 4.46 -14.80
CA VAL A 39 -7.91 5.14 -14.56
C VAL A 39 -7.15 4.35 -13.52
N ALA A 40 -5.97 3.87 -13.88
CA ALA A 40 -5.07 3.21 -12.95
C ALA A 40 -4.55 4.24 -11.92
N PRO A 41 -4.41 3.86 -10.63
CA PRO A 41 -3.97 4.77 -9.59
C PRO A 41 -2.52 5.23 -9.80
N ASP A 42 -2.21 6.41 -9.27
CA ASP A 42 -0.86 6.97 -9.27
C ASP A 42 0.03 6.09 -8.36
N GLY A 43 1.12 5.57 -8.92
CA GLY A 43 1.98 4.58 -8.25
C GLY A 43 1.77 3.12 -8.68
N MET A 44 0.73 2.80 -9.46
CA MET A 44 0.61 1.44 -10.03
C MET A 44 1.67 1.20 -11.11
N PRO A 45 2.50 0.15 -10.99
CA PRO A 45 3.49 -0.20 -12.01
C PRO A 45 2.82 -0.50 -13.35
N ASP A 46 3.40 -0.05 -14.46
CA ASP A 46 2.86 -0.33 -15.79
C ASP A 46 2.84 -1.83 -16.11
N THR A 47 3.81 -2.59 -15.59
CA THR A 47 3.83 -4.06 -15.66
C THR A 47 2.61 -4.69 -15.00
N THR A 48 2.16 -4.15 -13.87
CA THR A 48 0.94 -4.58 -13.17
C THR A 48 -0.31 -4.26 -14.00
N LYS A 49 -0.35 -3.10 -14.68
CA LYS A 49 -1.47 -2.74 -15.58
C LYS A 49 -1.55 -3.67 -16.78
N GLU A 50 -0.42 -3.95 -17.42
CA GLU A 50 -0.33 -4.88 -18.55
C GLU A 50 -0.75 -6.30 -18.13
N ALA A 51 -0.31 -6.74 -16.95
CA ALA A 51 -0.71 -8.01 -16.37
C ALA A 51 -2.22 -8.11 -16.16
N PHE A 52 -2.87 -7.07 -15.64
CA PHE A 52 -4.32 -7.03 -15.41
C PHE A 52 -5.09 -7.16 -16.72
N ALA A 53 -4.59 -6.59 -17.81
CA ALA A 53 -5.21 -6.72 -19.13
C ALA A 53 -5.18 -8.17 -19.67
N LEU A 54 -4.29 -9.01 -19.14
CA LEU A 54 -4.14 -10.43 -19.52
C LEU A 54 -4.91 -11.38 -18.61
N GLN A 55 -5.36 -10.93 -17.42
CA GLN A 55 -6.05 -11.78 -16.46
C GLN A 55 -7.54 -11.94 -16.78
N ASP A 56 -8.10 -13.09 -16.41
CA ASP A 56 -9.54 -13.32 -16.43
C ASP A 56 -10.26 -12.57 -15.30
N ALA A 57 -11.58 -12.38 -15.46
CA ALA A 57 -12.40 -11.67 -14.49
C ALA A 57 -12.37 -12.31 -13.09
N GLU A 58 -12.27 -13.64 -13.01
CA GLU A 58 -12.14 -14.37 -11.73
C GLU A 58 -10.84 -14.00 -11.01
N THR A 59 -9.71 -13.98 -11.72
CA THR A 59 -8.42 -13.57 -11.16
C THR A 59 -8.44 -12.10 -10.75
N LEU A 60 -9.03 -11.21 -11.56
CA LEU A 60 -9.15 -9.79 -11.20
C LEU A 60 -10.01 -9.57 -9.96
N GLU A 61 -11.10 -10.33 -9.79
CA GLU A 61 -11.92 -10.28 -8.58
C GLU A 61 -11.15 -10.75 -7.35
N ALA A 62 -10.38 -11.84 -7.49
CA ALA A 62 -9.51 -12.34 -6.43
C ALA A 62 -8.40 -11.33 -6.06
N VAL A 63 -7.80 -10.68 -7.05
CA VAL A 63 -6.84 -9.59 -6.85
C VAL A 63 -7.49 -8.43 -6.10
N ALA A 64 -8.69 -8.01 -6.51
CA ALA A 64 -9.39 -6.92 -5.86
C ALA A 64 -9.69 -7.20 -4.38
N ALA A 65 -10.11 -8.43 -4.06
CA ALA A 65 -10.32 -8.84 -2.68
C ALA A 65 -9.00 -8.85 -1.88
N TYR A 66 -7.94 -9.42 -2.46
CA TYR A 66 -6.63 -9.50 -1.80
C TYR A 66 -6.04 -8.12 -1.48
N VAL A 67 -6.04 -7.19 -2.44
CA VAL A 67 -5.46 -5.85 -2.23
C VAL A 67 -6.27 -5.01 -1.24
N ASP A 68 -7.59 -5.20 -1.16
CA ASP A 68 -8.42 -4.54 -0.14
C ASP A 68 -8.10 -5.07 1.27
N GLU A 69 -7.94 -6.40 1.42
CA GLU A 69 -7.53 -7.00 2.68
C GLU A 69 -6.12 -6.56 3.08
N LEU A 70 -5.19 -6.48 2.12
CA LEU A 70 -3.82 -6.02 2.35
C LEU A 70 -3.77 -4.55 2.75
N ALA A 71 -4.55 -3.71 2.08
CA ALA A 71 -4.69 -2.29 2.45
C ALA A 71 -5.22 -2.15 3.88
N ALA A 72 -6.28 -2.88 4.24
CA ALA A 72 -6.85 -2.84 5.59
C ALA A 72 -5.85 -3.35 6.66
N PHE A 73 -5.06 -4.37 6.34
CA PHE A 73 -4.00 -4.87 7.22
C PHE A 73 -2.92 -3.81 7.45
N LEU A 74 -2.46 -3.14 6.40
CA LEU A 74 -1.44 -2.08 6.49
C LEU A 74 -1.98 -0.86 7.26
N GLU A 75 -3.24 -0.47 7.05
CA GLU A 75 -3.90 0.60 7.81
C GLU A 75 -3.99 0.26 9.32
N ASP A 76 -4.30 -1.00 9.67
CA ASP A 76 -4.32 -1.50 11.05
C ASP A 76 -2.92 -1.46 11.68
N GLN A 77 -1.88 -1.87 10.95
CA GLN A 77 -0.50 -1.84 11.44
C GLN A 77 0.05 -0.43 11.62
N ASP A 78 -0.22 0.47 10.68
CA ASP A 78 0.24 1.86 10.76
C ASP A 78 -0.41 2.58 11.94
N ALA A 79 -1.70 2.32 12.19
CA ALA A 79 -2.42 2.81 13.37
C ALA A 79 -1.84 2.25 14.67
N ASP A 80 -1.54 0.94 14.74
CA ASP A 80 -0.96 0.31 15.93
C ASP A 80 0.45 0.85 16.23
N SER A 81 1.28 1.04 15.20
CA SER A 81 2.62 1.64 15.32
C SER A 81 2.58 3.09 15.84
N LEU A 82 1.61 3.89 15.41
CA LEU A 82 1.37 5.23 15.93
C LEU A 82 0.91 5.23 17.41
N THR A 83 0.18 4.20 17.85
CA THR A 83 -0.18 4.07 19.27
C THR A 83 0.98 3.61 20.15
N GLU A 84 1.88 2.77 19.64
CA GLU A 84 3.08 2.36 20.36
C GLU A 84 4.03 3.55 20.60
N VAL A 85 4.29 4.36 19.56
CA VAL A 85 5.19 5.52 19.68
C VAL A 85 4.63 6.62 20.59
N THR A 86 3.31 6.69 20.76
CA THR A 86 2.64 7.68 21.63
C THR A 86 2.32 7.14 23.02
N GLY A 87 2.31 5.81 23.20
CA GLY A 87 2.10 5.11 24.48
C GLY A 87 3.32 5.11 25.42
N GLN A 88 4.52 5.37 24.92
CA GLN A 88 5.72 5.65 25.72
C GLN A 88 5.88 7.16 25.95
N SER A 89 4.93 7.73 26.68
CA SER A 89 5.12 9.05 27.30
C SER A 89 5.81 8.87 28.66
N SER A 90 7.13 9.00 28.71
CA SER A 90 7.82 9.39 29.95
C SER A 90 9.12 10.12 29.61
N ASP A 91 9.17 11.39 29.99
CA ASP A 91 10.30 12.32 30.07
C ASP A 91 11.70 11.68 29.96
N GLU A 92 12.51 12.15 29.01
CA GLU A 92 13.86 12.68 29.25
C GLU A 92 14.43 13.30 27.94
N ASP A 93 15.09 14.44 28.11
CA ASP A 93 15.56 15.42 27.14
C ASP A 93 16.47 14.89 25.99
N GLU A 94 16.43 15.53 24.80
CA GLU A 94 17.59 16.29 24.26
C GLU A 94 17.52 16.64 22.74
N GLN A 95 17.83 17.90 22.53
CA GLN A 95 17.96 18.77 21.37
C GLN A 95 18.66 18.31 20.05
N TRP A 96 18.07 17.51 19.17
CA TRP A 96 18.68 17.31 17.83
C TRP A 96 17.71 17.53 16.67
N GLY A 97 17.86 18.67 15.98
CA GLY A 97 17.22 18.89 14.68
C GLY A 97 16.92 20.33 14.26
N LYS A 98 17.20 21.35 15.07
CA LYS A 98 17.15 22.76 14.60
C LYS A 98 18.43 23.10 13.84
N GLN A 99 18.61 22.59 12.62
CA GLN A 99 19.68 23.10 11.77
C GLN A 99 19.34 23.07 10.27
N ARG A 100 19.08 24.28 9.76
CA ARG A 100 19.55 24.81 8.47
C ARG A 100 18.77 24.41 7.20
N ILE A 101 17.60 25.01 7.06
CA ILE A 101 17.02 25.41 5.77
C ILE A 101 16.91 26.94 5.90
N LEU A 102 17.76 27.77 5.31
CA LEU A 102 17.75 28.20 3.91
C LEU A 102 19.01 29.07 3.72
N ASP A 103 19.89 28.72 2.79
CA ASP A 103 20.83 29.66 2.16
C ASP A 103 21.19 29.14 0.77
N TRP A 104 20.25 29.25 -0.15
CA TRP A 104 20.47 29.14 -1.60
C TRP A 104 19.55 30.15 -2.28
N HIS A 105 20.04 31.38 -2.43
CA HIS A 105 19.62 32.32 -3.47
C HIS A 105 20.78 33.28 -3.77
N GLU A 106 21.40 33.02 -4.92
CA GLU A 106 22.12 33.91 -5.88
C GLU A 106 23.08 35.02 -5.39
#